data_AF-A0A849DWX5-F1
#
_entry.id   AF-A0A849DWX5-F1
#
_cell.length_a   1.000
_cell.length_b   1.000
_cell.length_c   1.000
_cell.angle_alpha   90.00
_cell.angle_beta   90.00
_cell.angle_gamma   90.00
#
_symmetry.space_group_name_H-M   'P 1'
#
loop_
_entity.id
_entity.type
_entity.pdbx_description
1 polymer ?
#
loop_
_entity_poly.entity_id
_entity_poly.type
_entity_poly.pdbx_seq_one_letter_code
_entity_poly.pdbx_strand_id
1 'polypeptide(L)'
;ADMLPGEQVQVVNLNNGERFVTYTISGERGSGVIELNGPAARLASTGDQIIIISYGHYSDEEARTLEPIVVFVDKNNRPVQK
;
A
#
# COMPACT_ATOMS: atom_id res chain seq x y z
N ALA A 1 7.33 -3.76 1.76
CA ALA A 1 6.83 -4.10 0.41
C ALA A 1 7.73 -3.51 -0.67
N ASP A 2 8.98 -3.12 -0.35
CA ASP A 2 9.94 -2.55 -1.32
C ASP A 2 9.42 -1.38 -2.16
N MET A 3 8.57 -0.54 -1.56
CA MET A 3 8.02 0.64 -2.24
C MET A 3 8.93 1.85 -2.05
N LEU A 4 9.16 2.59 -3.13
CA LEU A 4 9.94 3.82 -3.17
C LEU A 4 9.05 5.06 -3.02
N PRO A 5 9.57 6.19 -2.51
CA PRO A 5 8.83 7.44 -2.48
C PRO A 5 8.48 7.93 -3.90
N GLY A 6 7.24 8.34 -4.12
CA GLY A 6 6.73 8.75 -5.43
C GLY A 6 6.27 7.60 -6.33
N GLU A 7 6.38 6.35 -5.87
CA GLU A 7 5.92 5.19 -6.62
C GLU A 7 4.40 5.14 -6.72
N GLN A 8 3.89 4.82 -7.90
CA GLN A 8 2.45 4.65 -8.14
C GLN A 8 1.95 3.41 -7.41
N VAL A 9 0.87 3.56 -6.65
CA VAL A 9 0.20 2.47 -5.93
C VAL A 9 -1.29 2.49 -6.18
N GLN A 10 -1.89 1.29 -6.23
CA GLN A 10 -3.33 1.12 -6.10
C GLN A 10 -3.69 0.91 -4.63
N VAL A 11 -4.68 1.63 -4.16
CA VAL A 11 -5.26 1.47 -2.83
C VAL A 11 -6.66 0.91 -2.97
N VAL A 12 -6.96 -0.14 -2.20
CA VAL A 12 -8.30 -0.73 -2.14
C VAL A 12 -8.76 -0.76 -0.69
N ASN A 13 -9.96 -0.27 -0.45
CA ASN A 13 -10.52 -0.12 0.90
C ASN A 13 -11.51 -1.27 1.18
N LEU A 14 -11.21 -2.07 2.19
CA LEU A 14 -12.01 -3.24 2.57
C LEU A 14 -13.34 -2.84 3.22
N ASN A 15 -13.41 -1.66 3.82
CA ASN A 15 -14.58 -1.22 4.58
C ASN A 15 -15.68 -0.69 3.66
N ASN A 16 -15.33 0.00 2.57
CA ASN A 16 -16.30 0.66 1.70
C ASN A 16 -16.22 0.22 0.22
N GLY A 17 -15.24 -0.60 -0.16
CA GLY A 17 -15.09 -1.11 -1.52
C GLY A 17 -14.45 -0.14 -2.51
N GLU A 18 -14.03 1.06 -2.09
CA GLU A 18 -13.37 2.04 -2.95
C GLU A 18 -12.04 1.50 -3.50
N ARG A 19 -11.73 1.88 -4.74
CA ARG A 19 -10.51 1.47 -5.46
C ARG A 19 -9.95 2.66 -6.23
N PHE A 20 -8.74 3.08 -5.90
CA PHE A 20 -8.14 4.26 -6.52
C PHE A 20 -6.64 4.11 -6.69
N VAL A 21 -6.05 4.95 -7.53
CA VAL A 21 -4.61 4.99 -7.80
C VAL A 21 -4.06 6.32 -7.30
N THR A 22 -2.91 6.27 -6.64
CA THR A 22 -2.17 7.43 -6.12
C THR A 22 -0.67 7.11 -6.11
N TYR A 23 0.12 7.90 -5.40
CA TYR A 23 1.55 7.68 -5.19
C TYR A 23 1.92 7.72 -3.70
N THR A 24 3.07 7.17 -3.36
CA THR A 24 3.60 7.12 -1.99
C THR A 24 4.34 8.39 -1.59
N ILE A 25 4.27 8.75 -0.31
CA ILE A 25 5.12 9.78 0.32
C ILE A 25 5.72 9.14 1.58
N SER A 26 7.01 9.40 1.84
CA SER A 26 7.69 8.88 3.04
C SER A 26 7.07 9.45 4.31
N GLY A 27 6.53 8.57 5.15
CA GLY A 27 6.16 8.91 6.53
C GLY A 27 7.35 8.81 7.49
N GLU A 28 7.17 9.27 8.73
CA GLU A 28 8.17 9.12 9.79
C GLU A 28 8.41 7.64 10.11
N ARG A 29 9.68 7.22 10.11
CA ARG A 29 10.06 5.83 10.35
C ARG A 29 9.58 5.36 11.73
N GLY A 30 8.88 4.22 11.76
CA GLY A 30 8.41 3.58 13.00
C GLY A 30 7.10 4.14 13.56
N SER A 31 6.55 5.22 12.98
CA SER A 31 5.27 5.81 13.41
C SER A 31 4.06 4.92 13.14
N GLY A 32 4.13 4.05 12.12
CA GLY A 32 2.97 3.32 11.61
C GLY A 32 1.95 4.21 10.90
N VAL A 33 2.34 5.42 10.49
CA VAL A 33 1.42 6.36 9.84
C VAL A 33 0.95 5.83 8.48
N ILE A 34 -0.37 5.87 8.27
CA ILE A 34 -1.02 5.68 6.98
C ILE A 34 -1.98 6.85 6.83
N GLU A 35 -1.69 7.74 5.88
CA GLU A 35 -2.43 8.97 5.69
C GLU A 35 -2.86 9.11 4.23
N LEU A 36 -4.16 9.24 4.01
CA LEU A 36 -4.73 9.51 2.70
C LEU A 36 -5.02 11.01 2.61
N ASN A 37 -4.28 11.67 1.75
CA ASN A 37 -4.29 13.12 1.60
C ASN A 37 -5.10 13.58 0.38
N GLY A 38 -5.53 14.84 0.40
CA GLY A 38 -6.19 15.47 -0.75
C GLY A 38 -7.47 14.75 -1.19
N PRO A 39 -7.70 14.54 -2.50
CA PRO A 39 -8.89 13.85 -3.00
C PRO A 39 -9.06 12.42 -2.45
N ALA A 40 -7.97 11.71 -2.16
CA ALA A 40 -8.02 10.36 -1.62
C ALA A 40 -8.63 10.31 -0.22
N ALA A 41 -8.56 11.40 0.55
CA ALA A 41 -9.18 11.53 1.87
C ALA A 41 -10.72 11.41 1.82
N ARG A 42 -11.33 11.58 0.63
CA ARG A 42 -12.79 11.41 0.45
C ARG A 42 -13.20 9.95 0.22
N LEU A 43 -12.24 9.06 -0.02
CA LEU A 43 -12.46 7.66 -0.40
C LEU A 43 -12.22 6.68 0.76
N ALA A 44 -11.86 7.20 1.95
CA ALA A 44 -11.61 6.41 3.14
C ALA A 44 -11.83 7.26 4.40
N SER A 45 -12.05 6.60 5.52
CA SER A 45 -12.11 7.22 6.84
C SER A 45 -11.01 6.68 7.76
N THR A 46 -10.64 7.45 8.78
CA THR A 46 -9.72 6.97 9.84
C THR A 46 -10.28 5.69 10.45
N GLY A 47 -9.47 4.64 10.46
CA GLY A 47 -9.84 3.31 10.98
C GLY A 47 -10.26 2.32 9.89
N ASP A 48 -10.43 2.74 8.64
CA ASP A 48 -10.63 1.82 7.53
C ASP A 48 -9.39 0.94 7.31
N GLN A 49 -9.63 -0.32 6.96
CA GLN A 49 -8.60 -1.26 6.55
C GLN A 49 -8.42 -1.17 5.04
N ILE A 50 -7.19 -0.86 4.62
CA ILE A 50 -6.84 -0.75 3.21
C ILE A 50 -5.74 -1.74 2.84
N ILE A 51 -5.66 -2.08 1.56
CA ILE A 51 -4.52 -2.79 0.95
C ILE A 51 -3.86 -1.84 -0.04
N ILE A 52 -2.53 -1.75 0.02
CA ILE A 52 -1.71 -0.92 -0.86
C ILE A 52 -0.91 -1.87 -1.76
N ILE A 53 -1.03 -1.70 -3.07
CA ILE A 53 -0.47 -2.58 -4.09
C ILE A 53 0.40 -1.74 -5.02
N SER A 54 1.66 -2.15 -5.21
CA SER A 54 2.46 -1.68 -6.34
C SER A 54 2.52 -2.76 -7.42
N TYR A 55 2.61 -2.31 -8.67
CA TYR A 55 2.77 -3.17 -9.84
C TYR A 55 4.05 -2.77 -10.56
N GLY A 56 4.82 -3.76 -11.01
CA GLY A 56 5.96 -3.57 -11.88
C GLY A 56 5.70 -4.12 -13.27
N HIS A 57 6.41 -3.59 -14.26
CA HIS A 57 6.54 -4.22 -15.56
C HIS A 57 7.80 -5.07 -15.59
N TYR A 58 7.64 -6.32 -15.99
CA TYR A 58 8.71 -7.31 -16.04
C TYR A 58 8.67 -7.99 -17.41
N SER A 59 9.81 -8.55 -17.84
CA SER A 59 9.82 -9.53 -18.92
C SER A 59 9.04 -10.79 -18.52
N ASP A 60 8.61 -11.60 -19.50
CA ASP A 60 7.91 -12.87 -19.21
C ASP A 60 8.77 -13.82 -18.35
N GLU A 61 10.08 -13.86 -18.60
CA GLU A 61 11.02 -14.67 -17.82
C GLU A 61 11.07 -14.22 -16.35
N GLU A 62 11.29 -12.92 -16.11
CA GLU A 62 11.31 -12.35 -14.75
C GLU A 62 9.96 -12.54 -14.04
N ALA A 63 8.84 -12.33 -14.75
CA ALA A 63 7.49 -12.42 -14.19
C ALA A 63 7.15 -13.83 -13.71
N ARG A 64 7.64 -14.88 -14.40
CA ARG A 64 7.38 -16.29 -14.03
C ARG A 64 8.05 -16.70 -12.72
N THR A 65 9.16 -16.05 -12.38
CA THR A 65 9.95 -16.35 -11.18
C THR A 65 9.80 -15.27 -10.11
N LEU A 66 8.99 -14.24 -10.35
CA LEU A 66 8.79 -13.13 -9.42
C LEU A 66 8.07 -13.63 -8.16
N GLU A 67 8.74 -13.51 -7.01
CA GLU A 67 8.10 -13.65 -5.71
C GLU A 67 7.68 -12.27 -5.19
N PRO A 68 6.38 -11.99 -5.04
CA PRO A 68 5.93 -10.69 -4.58
C PRO A 68 6.25 -10.49 -3.09
N ILE A 69 6.65 -9.27 -2.74
CA ILE A 69 6.91 -8.91 -1.34
C ILE A 69 5.59 -8.57 -0.66
N VAL A 70 5.07 -9.53 0.11
CA VAL A 70 3.86 -9.34 0.91
C VAL A 70 4.24 -8.97 2.35
N VAL A 71 3.79 -7.80 2.81
CA VAL A 71 3.99 -7.37 4.20
C VAL A 71 2.65 -7.36 4.92
N PHE A 72 2.53 -8.24 5.92
CA PHE A 72 1.43 -8.19 6.87
C PHE A 72 1.76 -7.22 8.00
N VAL A 73 0.74 -6.51 8.48
CA VAL A 73 0.87 -5.59 9.61
C VAL A 73 -0.15 -5.89 10.71
N ASP A 74 0.17 -5.49 11.93
CA ASP A 74 -0.78 -5.50 13.05
C ASP A 74 -1.75 -4.30 13.01
N LYS A 75 -2.62 -4.20 14.02
CA LYS A 75 -3.58 -3.08 14.18
C LYS A 75 -2.95 -1.70 14.35
N ASN A 76 -1.64 -1.63 14.60
CA ASN A 76 -0.87 -0.40 14.74
C ASN A 76 0.05 -0.18 13.53
N ASN A 77 -0.22 -0.85 12.41
CA ASN A 77 0.55 -0.80 11.17
C ASN A 77 2.03 -1.20 11.34
N ARG A 78 2.33 -2.06 12.33
CA ARG A 78 3.68 -2.60 12.54
C ARG A 78 3.82 -3.91 11.75
N PRO A 79 4.90 -4.09 10.97
CA PRO A 79 5.14 -5.34 10.27
C PRO A 79 5.15 -6.53 11.23
N VAL A 80 4.40 -7.58 10.88
CA VAL A 80 4.42 -8.86 11.60
C VAL A 80 5.10 -9.90 10.72
N GLN A 81 5.98 -10.70 11.32
CA GLN A 81 6.50 -11.89 10.65
C GLN A 81 5.42 -12.95 10.62
N LYS A 82 5.19 -13.52 9.44
CA LYS A 82 4.73 -14.90 9.31
C LYS A 82 5.92 -15.76 8.91
#